data_AF-A0A952A2Q1-F1
#
_entry.id   AF-A0A952A2Q1-F1
#
_cell.length_a   1.000
_cell.length_b   1.000
_cell.length_c   1.000
_cell.angle_alpha   90.00
_cell.angle_beta   90.00
_cell.angle_gamma   90.00
#
_symmetry.space_group_name_H-M   'P 1'
#
loop_
_entity.id
_entity.type
_entity.pdbx_description
1 polymer ?
#
loop_
_entity_poly.entity_id
_entity_poly.type
_entity_poly.pdbx_seq_one_letter_code
_entity_poly.pdbx_strand_id
1 'polypeptide(L)'
;GGGLRFSGDSGEVRLRGWASPDGDRYRAFTGEATRWLGPHGLHVDGRASFSWSRPVGALLEAIRYRGETLNVDLGVTLPIRRSRASNIGLTIAGHVINSDATVLRTAFTRDRIRTASVDLDLDWADTGGGINLVRAGAIKGFSGLGATADDDPLRTRMNGSASFLNLTLYAQRYQPVAALAGGDLGVIAKGSGQWAATDALLSAAECSYGGAGFGRSYDSGTVSADHCLMGGLEARWRRSVTSPAGKVGLGVHGFVDGGIGWQKGRLDTGEARRHSASSAGGGVSFRIGPRLTALAEGARGLSGPTDRKWRANLSISLSL
;
A
#
# COMPACT_ATOMS: atom_id res chain seq x y z
N GLY A 1 -9.41 14.12 -1.65
CA GLY A 1 -7.98 14.31 -1.31
C GLY A 1 -7.33 15.17 -2.37
N GLY A 2 -6.23 15.82 -2.05
CA GLY A 2 -5.48 16.69 -2.96
C GLY A 2 -3.99 16.65 -2.67
N GLY A 3 -3.18 17.23 -3.53
CA GLY A 3 -1.74 17.30 -3.31
C GLY A 3 -1.04 18.38 -4.13
N LEU A 4 0.13 18.77 -3.65
CA LEU A 4 1.02 19.73 -4.27
C LEU A 4 2.35 19.05 -4.58
N ARG A 5 2.94 19.42 -5.71
CA ARG A 5 4.25 18.93 -6.15
C ARG A 5 5.13 20.13 -6.48
N PHE A 6 6.28 20.20 -5.83
CA PHE A 6 7.33 21.19 -6.11
C PHE A 6 8.55 20.43 -6.60
N SER A 7 9.09 20.83 -7.75
CA SER A 7 10.30 20.23 -8.32
C SER A 7 11.29 21.31 -8.69
N GLY A 8 12.56 21.10 -8.34
CA GLY A 8 13.71 21.88 -8.79
C GLY A 8 14.78 20.97 -9.39
N ASP A 9 15.92 21.54 -9.78
CA ASP A 9 16.94 20.85 -10.59
C ASP A 9 17.48 19.55 -9.99
N SER A 10 17.53 19.45 -8.66
CA SER A 10 18.06 18.27 -7.96
C SER A 10 17.17 17.79 -6.81
N GLY A 11 15.90 18.18 -6.79
CA GLY A 11 15.02 17.87 -5.67
C GLY A 11 13.54 17.96 -5.98
N GLU A 12 12.77 17.17 -5.24
CA GLU A 12 11.32 17.11 -5.37
C GLU A 12 10.68 17.05 -4.00
N VAL A 13 9.62 17.82 -3.78
CA VAL A 13 8.79 17.78 -2.59
C VAL A 13 7.34 17.53 -3.00
N ARG A 14 6.69 16.55 -2.37
CA ARG A 14 5.28 16.25 -2.56
C ARG A 14 4.55 16.35 -1.23
N LEU A 15 3.44 17.07 -1.21
CA LEU A 15 2.53 17.13 -0.08
C LEU A 15 1.17 16.58 -0.52
N ARG A 16 0.57 15.71 0.28
CA ARG A 16 -0.72 15.09 -0.01
C ARG A 16 -1.61 15.09 1.23
N GLY A 17 -2.89 15.33 1.02
CA GLY A 17 -3.90 15.36 2.07
C GLY A 17 -5.15 14.59 1.66
N TRP A 18 -5.69 13.82 2.60
CA TRP A 18 -6.96 13.11 2.47
C TRP A 18 -7.85 13.45 3.65
N ALA A 19 -9.14 13.56 3.38
CA ALA A 19 -10.17 13.70 4.38
C ALA A 19 -11.40 12.93 3.89
N SER A 20 -12.09 12.27 4.82
CA SER A 20 -13.38 11.67 4.53
C SER A 20 -14.41 12.77 4.23
N PRO A 21 -15.31 12.57 3.26
CA PRO A 21 -16.48 13.44 3.06
C PRO A 21 -17.37 13.53 4.31
N ASP A 22 -17.40 12.46 5.13
CA ASP A 22 -18.21 12.37 6.34
C ASP A 22 -17.59 13.11 7.55
N GLY A 23 -16.84 14.18 7.30
CA GLY A 23 -16.27 15.07 8.33
C GLY A 23 -14.99 14.53 8.99
N ASP A 24 -15.08 14.14 10.26
CA ASP A 24 -13.92 13.82 11.12
C ASP A 24 -13.65 12.31 11.26
N ARG A 25 -14.10 11.53 10.27
CA ARG A 25 -13.97 10.06 10.25
C ARG A 25 -12.57 9.59 9.89
N TYR A 26 -11.92 10.29 8.99
CA TYR A 26 -10.57 9.97 8.57
C TYR A 26 -9.94 11.22 8.00
N ARG A 27 -8.73 11.56 8.44
CA ARG A 27 -7.86 12.45 7.69
C ARG A 27 -6.44 11.93 7.72
N ALA A 28 -5.72 12.17 6.64
CA ALA A 28 -4.33 11.81 6.51
C ALA A 28 -3.58 12.92 5.80
N PHE A 29 -2.35 13.14 6.24
CA PHE A 29 -1.39 14.03 5.62
C PHE A 29 -0.12 13.23 5.32
N THR A 30 0.51 13.53 4.19
CA THR A 30 1.79 12.93 3.82
C THR A 30 2.67 13.99 3.17
N GLY A 31 3.87 14.16 3.70
CA GLY A 31 4.95 14.91 3.07
C GLY A 31 6.05 13.95 2.62
N GLU A 32 6.57 14.18 1.42
CA GLU A 32 7.69 13.43 0.84
C GLU A 32 8.68 14.44 0.27
N ALA A 33 9.96 14.22 0.50
CA ALA A 33 11.05 14.98 -0.07
C ALA A 33 12.10 14.02 -0.63
N THR A 34 12.56 14.27 -1.84
CA THR A 34 13.63 13.51 -2.49
C THR A 34 14.69 14.50 -2.97
N ARG A 35 15.96 14.17 -2.74
CA ARG A 35 17.09 14.96 -3.23
C ARG A 35 18.09 14.05 -3.92
N TRP A 36 18.34 14.32 -5.19
CA TRP A 36 19.36 13.62 -5.97
C TRP A 36 20.74 14.19 -5.65
N LEU A 37 21.70 13.28 -5.47
CA LEU A 37 23.08 13.57 -5.12
C LEU A 37 23.97 13.19 -6.30
N GLY A 38 24.41 14.20 -7.04
CA GLY A 38 25.25 14.02 -8.23
C GLY A 38 24.50 13.40 -9.42
N PRO A 39 25.23 13.06 -10.50
CA PRO A 39 24.64 12.64 -11.76
C PRO A 39 24.26 11.16 -11.82
N HIS A 40 24.77 10.34 -10.89
CA HIS A 40 24.64 8.88 -10.93
C HIS A 40 23.26 8.39 -10.48
N GLY A 41 22.42 9.28 -9.96
CA GLY A 41 21.06 8.95 -9.53
C GLY A 41 20.94 8.43 -8.09
N LEU A 42 22.04 8.48 -7.34
CA LEU A 42 22.03 8.39 -5.88
C LEU A 42 21.07 9.45 -5.36
N HIS A 43 20.20 9.10 -4.43
CA HIS A 43 19.30 10.07 -3.81
C HIS A 43 19.01 9.72 -2.37
N VAL A 44 18.64 10.74 -1.62
CA VAL A 44 18.10 10.63 -0.27
C VAL A 44 16.63 10.97 -0.35
N ASP A 45 15.81 10.19 0.34
CA ASP A 45 14.39 10.42 0.45
C ASP A 45 13.97 10.48 1.93
N GLY A 46 12.97 11.31 2.19
CA GLY A 46 12.33 11.42 3.47
C GLY A 46 10.83 11.50 3.30
N ARG A 47 10.10 10.71 4.07
CA ARG A 47 8.65 10.66 4.07
C ARG A 47 8.14 10.77 5.50
N ALA A 48 7.12 11.60 5.70
CA ALA A 48 6.38 11.65 6.94
C ALA A 48 4.89 11.56 6.61
N SER A 49 4.17 10.67 7.27
CA SER A 49 2.73 10.56 7.14
C SER A 49 2.07 10.52 8.51
N PHE A 50 1.02 11.30 8.67
CA PHE A 50 0.19 11.31 9.87
C PHE A 50 -1.24 11.05 9.47
N SER A 51 -1.92 10.17 10.18
CA SER A 51 -3.33 9.90 9.93
C SER A 51 -4.07 9.71 11.23
N TRP A 52 -5.35 10.09 11.21
CA TRP A 52 -6.28 9.75 12.27
C TRP A 52 -7.52 9.10 11.67
N SER A 53 -8.14 8.22 12.45
CA SER A 53 -9.33 7.50 12.05
C SER A 53 -10.33 7.39 13.21
N ARG A 54 -11.60 7.45 12.85
CA ARG A 54 -12.77 7.15 13.68
C ARG A 54 -13.69 6.26 12.87
N PRO A 55 -13.46 4.94 12.91
CA PRO A 55 -14.21 3.96 12.14
C PRO A 55 -15.72 4.06 12.37
N VAL A 56 -16.48 3.59 11.38
CA VAL A 56 -17.95 3.52 11.44
C VAL A 56 -18.40 2.13 11.87
N GLY A 57 -19.47 2.07 12.67
CA GLY A 57 -20.08 0.83 13.15
C GLY A 57 -20.68 1.00 14.54
N ALA A 58 -21.85 0.40 14.79
CA ALA A 58 -22.61 0.60 16.02
C ALA A 58 -21.76 0.37 17.29
N LEU A 59 -20.95 -0.70 17.29
CA LEU A 59 -20.03 -1.00 18.39
C LEU A 59 -18.88 0.02 18.48
N LEU A 60 -18.22 0.32 17.36
CA LEU A 60 -17.04 1.20 17.33
C LEU A 60 -17.37 2.64 17.73
N GLU A 61 -18.58 3.10 17.40
CA GLU A 61 -19.09 4.40 17.83
C GLU A 61 -19.50 4.40 19.30
N ALA A 62 -20.16 3.32 19.78
CA ALA A 62 -20.54 3.18 21.19
C ALA A 62 -19.30 3.23 22.11
N ILE A 63 -18.21 2.57 21.70
CA ILE A 63 -16.95 2.57 22.45
C ILE A 63 -16.06 3.78 22.10
N ARG A 64 -16.51 4.70 21.22
CA ARG A 64 -15.75 5.89 20.79
C ARG A 64 -14.31 5.58 20.36
N TYR A 65 -14.15 4.55 19.54
CA TYR A 65 -12.84 4.13 19.05
C TYR A 65 -12.19 5.24 18.21
N ARG A 66 -10.91 5.51 18.46
CA ARG A 66 -10.08 6.41 17.66
C ARG A 66 -8.70 5.82 17.47
N GLY A 67 -8.21 5.83 16.23
CA GLY A 67 -6.85 5.46 15.88
C GLY A 67 -6.05 6.67 15.39
N GLU A 68 -4.77 6.72 15.75
CA GLU A 68 -3.81 7.71 15.27
C GLU A 68 -2.53 6.99 14.86
N THR A 69 -1.95 7.37 13.72
CA THR A 69 -0.73 6.74 13.22
C THR A 69 0.19 7.77 12.60
N LEU A 70 1.44 7.80 13.07
CA LEU A 70 2.55 8.55 12.50
C LEU A 70 3.57 7.55 11.93
N ASN A 71 3.93 7.71 10.66
CA ASN A 71 5.04 7.01 10.04
C ASN A 71 6.08 8.04 9.56
N VAL A 72 7.35 7.80 9.86
CA VAL A 72 8.48 8.58 9.34
C VAL A 72 9.49 7.62 8.75
N ASP A 73 9.87 7.85 7.51
CA ASP A 73 10.83 7.06 6.75
C ASP A 73 11.95 7.99 6.28
N LEU A 74 13.19 7.54 6.42
CA LEU A 74 14.37 8.20 5.88
C LEU A 74 15.23 7.16 5.17
N GLY A 75 15.51 7.37 3.88
CA GLY A 75 16.15 6.41 3.01
C GLY A 75 17.30 7.00 2.19
N VAL A 76 18.26 6.14 1.85
CA VAL A 76 19.28 6.40 0.84
C VAL A 76 19.19 5.31 -0.21
N THR A 77 19.05 5.71 -1.47
CA THR A 77 18.91 4.79 -2.60
C THR A 77 20.12 4.88 -3.52
N LEU A 78 20.88 3.78 -3.58
CA LEU A 78 22.04 3.59 -4.44
C LEU A 78 21.64 2.91 -5.76
N PRO A 79 21.87 3.54 -6.92
CA PRO A 79 21.64 2.91 -8.21
C PRO A 79 22.82 1.99 -8.57
N ILE A 80 22.65 0.68 -8.41
CA ILE A 80 23.66 -0.33 -8.80
C ILE A 80 23.78 -0.38 -10.32
N ARG A 81 22.64 -0.38 -11.03
CA ARG A 81 22.59 -0.38 -12.50
C ARG A 81 21.47 0.53 -12.95
N ARG A 82 21.75 1.38 -13.94
CA ARG A 82 20.73 2.18 -14.64
C ARG A 82 20.86 2.07 -16.14
N SER A 83 19.77 1.73 -16.79
CA SER A 83 19.68 1.68 -18.25
C SER A 83 18.24 1.93 -18.68
N ARG A 84 18.04 2.14 -19.99
CA ARG A 84 16.68 2.34 -20.55
C ARG A 84 15.78 1.11 -20.38
N ALA A 85 16.36 -0.09 -20.35
CA ALA A 85 15.61 -1.35 -20.32
C ALA A 85 15.72 -2.11 -19.00
N SER A 86 16.61 -1.71 -18.08
CA SER A 86 16.76 -2.37 -16.78
C SER A 86 17.43 -1.48 -15.76
N ASN A 87 16.90 -1.49 -14.54
CA ASN A 87 17.38 -0.72 -13.41
C ASN A 87 17.44 -1.61 -12.16
N ILE A 88 18.51 -1.43 -11.39
CA ILE A 88 18.72 -2.10 -10.10
C ILE A 88 19.05 -1.01 -9.08
N GLY A 89 18.23 -0.91 -8.05
CA GLY A 89 18.41 0.00 -6.92
C GLY A 89 18.57 -0.78 -5.63
N LEU A 90 19.45 -0.29 -4.76
CA LEU A 90 19.58 -0.75 -3.39
C LEU A 90 19.22 0.40 -2.46
N THR A 91 18.25 0.18 -1.60
CA THR A 91 17.78 1.16 -0.62
C THR A 91 18.14 0.69 0.77
N ILE A 92 18.68 1.60 1.58
CA ILE A 92 18.86 1.42 3.02
C ILE A 92 18.03 2.50 3.70
N ALA A 93 17.11 2.11 4.58
CA ALA A 93 16.20 3.05 5.21
C ALA A 93 16.01 2.79 6.69
N GLY A 94 15.67 3.84 7.43
CA GLY A 94 15.19 3.78 8.80
C GLY A 94 13.71 4.18 8.86
N HIS A 95 12.93 3.46 9.67
CA HIS A 95 11.50 3.68 9.81
C HIS A 95 11.11 3.86 11.27
N VAL A 96 10.20 4.80 11.50
CA VAL A 96 9.57 5.08 12.79
C VAL A 96 8.07 4.99 12.61
N ILE A 97 7.45 4.03 13.26
CA ILE A 97 6.00 3.86 13.28
C ILE A 97 5.51 4.08 14.71
N ASN A 98 4.56 4.98 14.87
CA ASN A 98 3.85 5.21 16.11
C ASN A 98 2.36 5.04 15.82
N SER A 99 1.73 4.03 16.40
CA SER A 99 0.30 3.76 16.28
C SER A 99 -0.33 3.77 17.67
N ASP A 100 -1.41 4.52 17.84
CA ASP A 100 -2.18 4.59 19.09
C ASP A 100 -3.65 4.33 18.79
N ALA A 101 -4.31 3.58 19.67
CA ALA A 101 -5.75 3.48 19.69
C ALA A 101 -6.30 3.86 21.06
N THR A 102 -7.42 4.57 21.08
CA THR A 102 -8.16 4.90 22.29
C THR A 102 -9.60 4.43 22.20
N VAL A 103 -10.14 3.99 23.33
CA VAL A 103 -11.51 3.55 23.52
C VAL A 103 -12.07 4.31 24.72
N LEU A 104 -13.24 4.92 24.56
CA LEU A 104 -13.87 5.74 25.60
C LEU A 104 -12.91 6.81 26.17
N ARG A 105 -12.02 7.35 25.31
CA ARG A 105 -10.94 8.32 25.65
C ARG A 105 -9.84 7.78 26.58
N THR A 106 -9.78 6.47 26.76
CA THR A 106 -8.70 5.78 27.49
C THR A 106 -7.79 5.08 26.50
N ALA A 107 -6.49 4.99 26.81
CA ALA A 107 -5.54 4.25 25.99
C ALA A 107 -5.97 2.79 25.88
N PHE A 108 -6.10 2.29 24.66
CA PHE A 108 -6.48 0.92 24.36
C PHE A 108 -5.28 0.14 23.82
N THR A 109 -4.62 0.67 22.80
CA THR A 109 -3.36 0.11 22.30
C THR A 109 -2.34 1.19 21.96
N ARG A 110 -1.06 0.82 21.99
CA ARG A 110 0.09 1.66 21.67
C ARG A 110 1.22 0.80 21.12
N ASP A 111 1.49 0.98 19.83
CA ASP A 111 2.64 0.41 19.16
C ASP A 111 3.64 1.51 18.80
N ARG A 112 4.90 1.23 19.07
CA ARG A 112 6.06 2.03 18.72
C ARG A 112 7.07 1.09 18.09
N ILE A 113 7.30 1.22 16.79
CA ILE A 113 8.19 0.33 16.03
C ILE A 113 9.32 1.16 15.46
N ARG A 114 10.54 0.67 15.64
CA ARG A 114 11.78 1.27 15.12
C ARG A 114 12.47 0.22 14.28
N THR A 115 12.60 0.47 12.99
CA THR A 115 13.20 -0.51 12.09
C THR A 115 14.27 0.11 11.22
N ALA A 116 15.15 -0.74 10.72
CA ALA A 116 15.99 -0.48 9.56
C ALA A 116 15.67 -1.52 8.49
N SER A 117 15.70 -1.11 7.24
CA SER A 117 15.50 -2.00 6.10
C SER A 117 16.66 -1.95 5.12
N VAL A 118 16.82 -3.06 4.39
CA VAL A 118 17.56 -3.11 3.14
C VAL A 118 16.60 -3.65 2.09
N ASP A 119 16.40 -2.88 1.02
CA ASP A 119 15.49 -3.20 -0.07
C ASP A 119 16.22 -3.22 -1.41
N LEU A 120 15.96 -4.25 -2.21
CA LEU A 120 16.46 -4.40 -3.57
C LEU A 120 15.31 -4.19 -4.54
N ASP A 121 15.43 -3.18 -5.38
CA ASP A 121 14.48 -2.83 -6.45
C ASP A 121 15.04 -3.24 -7.81
N LEU A 122 14.31 -4.10 -8.51
CA LEU A 122 14.63 -4.60 -9.84
C LEU A 122 13.50 -4.21 -10.80
N ASP A 123 13.82 -3.47 -11.85
CA ASP A 123 12.90 -3.16 -12.95
C ASP A 123 13.56 -3.57 -14.27
N TRP A 124 12.85 -4.28 -15.14
CA TRP A 124 13.32 -4.52 -16.49
C TRP A 124 12.19 -4.70 -17.51
N ALA A 125 12.44 -4.20 -18.71
CA ALA A 125 11.67 -4.48 -19.90
C ALA A 125 12.26 -5.70 -20.63
N ASP A 126 11.42 -6.66 -20.99
CA ASP A 126 11.82 -7.81 -21.81
C ASP A 126 11.59 -7.56 -23.31
N THR A 127 12.09 -8.48 -24.13
CA THR A 127 12.01 -8.41 -25.59
C THR A 127 10.57 -8.51 -26.14
N GLY A 128 9.62 -9.02 -25.34
CA GLY A 128 8.20 -9.08 -25.67
C GLY A 128 7.43 -7.82 -25.29
N GLY A 129 8.11 -6.75 -24.88
CA GLY A 129 7.50 -5.50 -24.41
C GLY A 129 6.89 -5.62 -23.01
N GLY A 130 7.12 -6.73 -22.32
CA GLY A 130 6.70 -6.91 -20.93
C GLY A 130 7.55 -6.07 -19.99
N ILE A 131 6.94 -5.54 -18.94
CA ILE A 131 7.63 -4.76 -17.90
C ILE A 131 7.52 -5.54 -16.59
N ASN A 132 8.66 -5.78 -15.95
CA ASN A 132 8.78 -6.55 -14.74
C ASN A 132 9.31 -5.66 -13.63
N LEU A 133 8.70 -5.79 -12.46
CA LEU A 133 9.12 -5.12 -11.24
C LEU A 133 9.22 -6.19 -10.15
N VAL A 134 10.35 -6.25 -9.47
CA VAL A 134 10.55 -7.06 -8.28
C VAL A 134 11.16 -6.19 -7.18
N ARG A 135 10.58 -6.24 -5.99
CA ARG A 135 11.13 -5.63 -4.79
C ARG A 135 11.26 -6.69 -3.71
N ALA A 136 12.46 -6.88 -3.20
CA ALA A 136 12.72 -7.75 -2.07
C ALA A 136 13.28 -6.93 -0.92
N GLY A 137 12.78 -7.15 0.29
CA GLY A 137 13.17 -6.38 1.47
C GLY A 137 13.47 -7.27 2.67
N ALA A 138 14.41 -6.83 3.48
CA ALA A 138 14.64 -7.36 4.82
C ALA A 138 14.52 -6.20 5.82
N ILE A 139 13.58 -6.33 6.76
CA ILE A 139 13.27 -5.30 7.76
C ILE A 139 13.63 -5.86 9.12
N LYS A 140 14.54 -5.19 9.82
CA LYS A 140 14.91 -5.51 11.20
C LYS A 140 14.30 -4.48 12.14
N GLY A 141 13.41 -4.92 13.01
CA GLY A 141 12.96 -4.17 14.18
C GLY A 141 13.94 -4.29 15.34
N PHE A 142 14.04 -3.24 16.14
CA PHE A 142 14.94 -3.16 17.29
C PHE A 142 14.18 -2.77 18.56
N SER A 143 14.68 -3.24 19.70
CA SER A 143 14.32 -2.70 21.01
C SER A 143 15.09 -1.39 21.27
N GLY A 144 14.49 -0.47 22.04
CA GLY A 144 15.07 0.85 22.31
C GLY A 144 14.52 1.98 21.43
N LEU A 145 15.03 3.20 21.60
CA LEU A 145 14.52 4.43 20.93
C LEU A 145 12.99 4.63 21.11
N GLY A 146 12.47 4.19 22.26
CA GLY A 146 11.05 4.23 22.59
C GLY A 146 10.19 3.20 21.85
N ALA A 147 10.78 2.13 21.30
CA ALA A 147 10.03 0.99 20.78
C ALA A 147 9.23 0.30 21.90
N THR A 148 8.07 -0.26 21.55
CA THR A 148 7.19 -0.99 22.48
C THR A 148 7.94 -2.18 23.07
N ALA A 149 7.94 -2.30 24.39
CA ALA A 149 8.56 -3.42 25.08
C ALA A 149 7.66 -4.66 25.00
N ASP A 150 8.26 -5.85 25.08
CA ASP A 150 7.51 -7.11 24.98
C ASP A 150 6.57 -7.36 26.17
N ASP A 151 6.74 -6.63 27.28
CA ASP A 151 5.90 -6.65 28.48
C ASP A 151 4.93 -5.45 28.55
N ASP A 152 4.89 -4.57 27.54
CA ASP A 152 3.97 -3.44 27.51
C ASP A 152 2.51 -3.94 27.48
N PRO A 153 1.66 -3.57 28.45
CA PRO A 153 0.28 -4.03 28.50
C PRO A 153 -0.61 -3.41 27.41
N LEU A 154 -0.14 -2.37 26.72
CA LEU A 154 -0.89 -1.67 25.67
C LEU A 154 -0.49 -2.13 24.25
N ARG A 155 0.40 -3.12 24.08
CA ARG A 155 0.70 -3.64 22.74
C ARG A 155 -0.56 -4.18 22.06
N THR A 156 -0.68 -4.03 20.74
CA THR A 156 -1.89 -4.49 20.03
C THR A 156 -2.06 -6.00 20.02
N ARG A 157 -0.96 -6.75 20.15
CA ARG A 157 -0.94 -8.21 20.17
C ARG A 157 -0.07 -8.67 21.32
N MET A 158 -0.54 -9.64 22.12
CA MET A 158 0.20 -10.10 23.29
C MET A 158 1.41 -11.01 22.97
N ASN A 159 1.82 -11.13 21.70
CA ASN A 159 2.84 -12.10 21.29
C ASN A 159 3.86 -11.71 20.19
N GLY A 160 3.79 -10.66 19.36
CA GLY A 160 3.60 -9.26 19.65
C GLY A 160 4.92 -8.59 20.06
N SER A 161 5.91 -8.47 19.15
CA SER A 161 7.20 -7.82 19.43
C SER A 161 7.54 -6.72 18.43
N ALA A 162 8.18 -5.65 18.92
CA ALA A 162 8.79 -4.61 18.10
C ALA A 162 10.21 -4.99 17.61
N SER A 163 10.82 -6.03 18.20
CA SER A 163 12.13 -6.56 17.79
C SER A 163 11.94 -7.82 16.96
N PHE A 164 11.95 -7.68 15.64
CA PHE A 164 11.70 -8.78 14.72
C PHE A 164 12.61 -8.72 13.49
N LEU A 165 12.74 -9.82 12.76
CA LEU A 165 13.18 -9.82 11.37
C LEU A 165 12.00 -10.19 10.48
N ASN A 166 11.71 -9.35 9.50
CA ASN A 166 10.62 -9.54 8.55
C ASN A 166 11.15 -9.49 7.13
N LEU A 167 10.77 -10.45 6.30
CA LEU A 167 11.15 -10.53 4.90
C LEU A 167 9.95 -10.18 4.04
N THR A 168 10.14 -9.34 3.03
CA THR A 168 9.09 -8.90 2.12
C THR A 168 9.47 -9.19 0.68
N LEU A 169 8.48 -9.53 -0.13
CA LEU A 169 8.64 -9.69 -1.57
C LEU A 169 7.43 -9.11 -2.27
N TYR A 170 7.64 -8.25 -3.25
CA TYR A 170 6.62 -7.81 -4.19
C TYR A 170 7.12 -8.09 -5.60
N ALA A 171 6.25 -8.63 -6.43
CA ALA A 171 6.55 -8.86 -7.84
C ALA A 171 5.35 -8.45 -8.69
N GLN A 172 5.60 -7.81 -9.82
CA GLN A 172 4.59 -7.44 -10.79
C GLN A 172 5.14 -7.59 -12.21
N ARG A 173 4.31 -8.11 -13.10
CA ARG A 173 4.56 -8.14 -14.54
C ARG A 173 3.39 -7.52 -15.27
N TYR A 174 3.68 -6.58 -16.16
CA TYR A 174 2.77 -6.14 -17.21
C TYR A 174 3.14 -6.83 -18.52
N GLN A 175 2.16 -7.39 -19.21
CA GLN A 175 2.31 -8.08 -20.48
C GLN A 175 1.35 -7.45 -21.50
N PRO A 176 1.85 -6.79 -22.57
CA PRO A 176 1.04 -6.51 -23.75
C PRO A 176 0.56 -7.83 -24.36
N VAL A 177 -0.72 -7.90 -24.72
CA VAL A 177 -1.34 -9.12 -25.27
C VAL A 177 -1.68 -8.95 -26.73
N ALA A 178 -2.53 -7.96 -27.06
CA ALA A 178 -3.00 -7.75 -28.42
C ALA A 178 -3.56 -6.34 -28.63
N ALA A 179 -3.54 -5.88 -29.88
CA ALA A 179 -4.35 -4.74 -30.29
C ALA A 179 -5.78 -5.24 -30.62
N LEU A 180 -6.79 -4.65 -29.99
CA LEU A 180 -8.20 -5.03 -30.13
C LEU A 180 -9.07 -3.77 -30.24
N ALA A 181 -9.98 -3.73 -31.23
CA ALA A 181 -10.95 -2.66 -31.42
C ALA A 181 -10.32 -1.23 -31.43
N GLY A 182 -9.12 -1.10 -32.00
CA GLY A 182 -8.36 0.14 -32.07
C GLY A 182 -7.76 0.60 -30.73
N GLY A 183 -7.63 -0.30 -29.75
CA GLY A 183 -6.93 -0.08 -28.49
C GLY A 183 -6.00 -1.24 -28.14
N ASP A 184 -5.28 -1.11 -27.03
CA ASP A 184 -4.27 -2.06 -26.57
C ASP A 184 -4.79 -2.83 -25.35
N LEU A 185 -4.82 -4.16 -25.46
CA LEU A 185 -5.07 -5.08 -24.36
C LEU A 185 -3.74 -5.52 -23.74
N GLY A 186 -3.63 -5.39 -22.43
CA GLY A 186 -2.54 -5.97 -21.65
C GLY A 186 -3.04 -6.60 -20.35
N VAL A 187 -2.22 -7.47 -19.78
CA VAL A 187 -2.49 -8.17 -18.52
C VAL A 187 -1.43 -7.78 -17.51
N ILE A 188 -1.85 -7.57 -16.26
CA ILE A 188 -0.96 -7.39 -15.12
C ILE A 188 -1.13 -8.58 -14.20
N ALA A 189 -0.02 -9.25 -13.90
CA ALA A 189 0.06 -10.18 -12.79
C ALA A 189 0.86 -9.52 -11.68
N LYS A 190 0.39 -9.60 -10.43
CA LYS A 190 1.09 -9.08 -9.27
C LYS A 190 0.97 -10.02 -8.08
N GLY A 191 1.99 -10.02 -7.24
CA GLY A 191 2.04 -10.79 -6.01
C GLY A 191 2.81 -10.06 -4.93
N SER A 192 2.45 -10.30 -3.68
CA SER A 192 3.09 -9.73 -2.51
C SER A 192 3.15 -10.77 -1.40
N GLY A 193 4.27 -10.86 -0.71
CA GLY A 193 4.47 -11.77 0.41
C GLY A 193 5.18 -11.07 1.56
N GLN A 194 4.87 -11.53 2.77
CA GLN A 194 5.54 -11.13 4.00
C GLN A 194 5.81 -12.38 4.83
N TRP A 195 6.98 -12.43 5.47
CA TRP A 195 7.37 -13.52 6.34
C TRP A 195 8.10 -13.01 7.59
N ALA A 196 7.42 -13.06 8.73
CA ALA A 196 7.99 -12.81 10.05
C ALA A 196 8.99 -13.93 10.45
N ALA A 197 10.27 -13.73 10.16
CA ALA A 197 11.30 -14.75 10.31
C ALA A 197 11.59 -15.11 11.77
N THR A 198 11.64 -14.14 12.69
CA THR A 198 12.03 -14.40 14.10
C THR A 198 10.85 -14.41 15.07
N ASP A 199 10.09 -13.32 15.15
CA ASP A 199 9.07 -13.09 16.18
C ASP A 199 7.72 -12.76 15.56
N ALA A 200 6.63 -12.88 16.32
CA ALA A 200 5.33 -12.40 15.86
C ALA A 200 5.28 -10.87 15.95
N LEU A 201 4.61 -10.24 14.99
CA LEU A 201 4.61 -8.82 14.75
C LEU A 201 3.52 -8.12 15.57
N LEU A 202 3.76 -6.85 15.87
CA LEU A 202 2.69 -5.94 16.27
C LEU A 202 1.79 -5.64 15.06
N SER A 203 0.52 -5.30 15.30
CA SER A 203 -0.49 -5.15 14.24
C SER A 203 -0.10 -4.08 13.21
N ALA A 204 0.65 -3.05 13.64
CA ALA A 204 1.14 -2.01 12.74
C ALA A 204 2.24 -2.49 11.74
N ALA A 205 2.88 -3.65 11.99
CA ALA A 205 3.90 -4.24 11.12
C ALA A 205 3.40 -5.46 10.32
N GLU A 206 2.23 -6.01 10.65
CA GLU A 206 1.61 -7.10 9.91
C GLU A 206 1.32 -6.70 8.46
N CYS A 207 1.38 -7.67 7.55
CA CYS A 207 0.82 -7.44 6.24
C CYS A 207 -0.71 -7.44 6.29
N SER A 208 -1.33 -6.70 5.38
CA SER A 208 -2.77 -6.61 5.30
C SER A 208 -3.30 -6.84 3.87
N TYR A 209 -4.41 -7.57 3.80
CA TYR A 209 -5.23 -7.71 2.61
C TYR A 209 -6.55 -6.93 2.79
N GLY A 210 -6.86 -6.11 1.80
CA GLY A 210 -7.95 -5.13 1.81
C GLY A 210 -7.47 -3.76 1.34
N GLY A 211 -8.32 -3.03 0.61
CA GLY A 211 -7.98 -1.73 0.03
C GLY A 211 -7.46 -1.79 -1.41
N ALA A 212 -6.80 -0.71 -1.85
CA ALA A 212 -6.51 -0.51 -3.28
C ALA A 212 -5.46 -1.47 -3.88
N GLY A 213 -4.57 -2.00 -3.05
CA GLY A 213 -3.48 -2.89 -3.48
C GLY A 213 -3.96 -4.31 -3.82
N PHE A 214 -4.55 -4.97 -2.84
CA PHE A 214 -5.17 -6.30 -2.94
C PHE A 214 -6.44 -6.30 -2.09
N GLY A 215 -7.47 -7.06 -2.48
CA GLY A 215 -8.74 -7.08 -1.76
C GLY A 215 -9.53 -5.79 -1.95
N ARG A 216 -9.68 -5.32 -3.19
CA ARG A 216 -10.33 -4.04 -3.51
C ARG A 216 -11.79 -3.94 -3.07
N SER A 217 -12.47 -5.07 -2.84
CA SER A 217 -13.81 -5.09 -2.26
C SER A 217 -13.86 -4.93 -0.74
N TYR A 218 -12.72 -5.08 -0.07
CA TYR A 218 -12.59 -5.09 1.38
C TYR A 218 -11.99 -3.78 1.89
N ASP A 219 -12.30 -3.42 3.14
CA ASP A 219 -11.64 -2.30 3.79
C ASP A 219 -10.19 -2.66 4.13
N SER A 220 -9.33 -1.65 4.15
CA SER A 220 -7.93 -1.83 4.55
C SER A 220 -7.90 -2.45 5.96
N GLY A 221 -7.06 -3.47 6.17
CA GLY A 221 -7.00 -4.15 7.47
C GLY A 221 -7.98 -5.33 7.62
N THR A 222 -8.81 -5.66 6.61
CA THR A 222 -9.83 -6.73 6.77
C THR A 222 -9.21 -8.08 7.11
N VAL A 223 -8.06 -8.40 6.51
CA VAL A 223 -7.22 -9.50 6.94
C VAL A 223 -5.85 -8.91 7.27
N SER A 224 -5.32 -9.23 8.45
CA SER A 224 -3.95 -8.97 8.83
C SER A 224 -3.28 -10.26 9.30
N ALA A 225 -1.96 -10.36 9.11
CA ALA A 225 -1.18 -11.51 9.55
C ALA A 225 0.34 -11.23 9.62
N ASP A 226 1.03 -12.00 10.46
CA ASP A 226 2.50 -12.07 10.53
C ASP A 226 3.15 -12.55 9.24
N HIS A 227 2.47 -13.49 8.59
CA HIS A 227 2.88 -14.03 7.31
C HIS A 227 1.72 -13.96 6.35
N CYS A 228 2.00 -13.61 5.10
CA CYS A 228 0.99 -13.67 4.07
C CYS A 228 1.57 -13.89 2.69
N LEU A 229 0.67 -14.34 1.81
CA LEU A 229 0.87 -14.38 0.39
C LEU A 229 -0.39 -13.85 -0.29
N MET A 230 -0.22 -12.86 -1.16
CA MET A 230 -1.27 -12.19 -1.90
C MET A 230 -0.94 -12.21 -3.38
N GLY A 231 -1.95 -12.34 -4.23
CA GLY A 231 -1.80 -12.41 -5.67
C GLY A 231 -3.00 -11.83 -6.39
N GLY A 232 -2.80 -11.36 -7.61
CA GLY A 232 -3.88 -10.85 -8.44
C GLY A 232 -3.53 -10.77 -9.91
N LEU A 233 -4.58 -10.83 -10.73
CA LEU A 233 -4.54 -10.67 -12.17
C LEU A 233 -5.48 -9.53 -12.56
N GLU A 234 -5.04 -8.69 -13.49
CA GLU A 234 -5.84 -7.58 -14.02
C GLU A 234 -5.65 -7.45 -15.52
N ALA A 235 -6.74 -7.63 -16.28
CA ALA A 235 -6.78 -7.33 -17.70
C ALA A 235 -7.16 -5.85 -17.89
N ARG A 236 -6.42 -5.15 -18.75
CA ARG A 236 -6.61 -3.72 -19.06
C ARG A 236 -6.65 -3.52 -20.55
N TRP A 237 -7.75 -2.98 -21.04
CA TRP A 237 -7.86 -2.47 -22.40
C TRP A 237 -7.86 -0.94 -22.38
N ARG A 238 -7.08 -0.30 -23.25
CA ARG A 238 -7.01 1.16 -23.34
C ARG A 238 -7.02 1.62 -24.79
N ARG A 239 -7.77 2.68 -25.06
CA ARG A 239 -7.82 3.34 -26.36
C ARG A 239 -7.71 4.84 -26.18
N SER A 240 -6.96 5.51 -27.05
CA SER A 240 -6.94 6.97 -27.13
C SER A 240 -7.43 7.42 -28.48
N VAL A 241 -8.32 8.40 -28.51
CA VAL A 241 -8.84 9.04 -29.71
C VAL A 241 -8.44 10.51 -29.67
N THR A 242 -7.82 10.98 -30.75
CA THR A 242 -7.45 12.40 -30.92
C THR A 242 -8.51 13.06 -31.79
N SER A 243 -9.09 14.17 -31.32
CA SER A 243 -10.03 15.00 -32.07
C SER A 243 -9.59 16.47 -32.05
N PRO A 244 -10.18 17.36 -32.88
CA PRO A 244 -9.91 18.80 -32.83
C PRO A 244 -10.16 19.44 -31.46
N ALA A 245 -11.05 18.85 -30.65
CA ALA A 245 -11.38 19.30 -29.30
C ALA A 245 -10.43 18.75 -28.22
N GLY A 246 -9.48 17.86 -28.57
CA GLY A 246 -8.47 17.32 -27.67
C GLY A 246 -8.30 15.80 -27.73
N LYS A 247 -7.48 15.25 -26.83
CA LYS A 247 -7.23 13.81 -26.71
C LYS A 247 -8.13 13.20 -25.64
N VAL A 248 -8.93 12.20 -26.02
CA VAL A 248 -9.80 11.46 -25.11
C VAL A 248 -9.28 10.02 -24.98
N GLY A 249 -9.04 9.58 -23.75
CA GLY A 249 -8.66 8.21 -23.42
C GLY A 249 -9.83 7.47 -22.79
N LEU A 250 -10.10 6.26 -23.28
CA LEU A 250 -11.00 5.28 -22.68
C LEU A 250 -10.17 4.10 -22.17
N GLY A 251 -10.49 3.62 -20.97
CA GLY A 251 -9.92 2.40 -20.43
C GLY A 251 -11.01 1.54 -19.82
N VAL A 252 -10.87 0.23 -19.97
CA VAL A 252 -11.70 -0.78 -19.32
C VAL A 252 -10.77 -1.78 -18.66
N HIS A 253 -11.07 -2.17 -17.43
CA HIS A 253 -10.30 -3.19 -16.74
C HIS A 253 -11.19 -4.17 -15.99
N GLY A 254 -10.68 -5.38 -15.81
CA GLY A 254 -11.27 -6.42 -14.99
C GLY A 254 -10.19 -7.10 -14.18
N PHE A 255 -10.50 -7.50 -12.95
CA PHE A 255 -9.53 -8.07 -12.04
C PHE A 255 -10.09 -9.16 -11.15
N VAL A 256 -9.16 -10.00 -10.69
CA VAL A 256 -9.35 -10.96 -9.61
C VAL A 256 -8.12 -10.90 -8.71
N ASP A 257 -8.32 -10.94 -7.41
CA ASP A 257 -7.24 -11.02 -6.43
C ASP A 257 -7.63 -11.87 -5.23
N GLY A 258 -6.60 -12.33 -4.51
CA GLY A 258 -6.77 -13.13 -3.33
C GLY A 258 -5.54 -13.10 -2.44
N GLY A 259 -5.75 -13.43 -1.18
CA GLY A 259 -4.72 -13.43 -0.17
C GLY A 259 -4.99 -14.49 0.87
N ILE A 260 -3.90 -14.99 1.42
CA ILE A 260 -3.88 -15.88 2.56
C ILE A 260 -2.89 -15.33 3.59
N GLY A 261 -3.29 -15.33 4.85
CA GLY A 261 -2.47 -14.91 5.98
C GLY A 261 -2.50 -15.94 7.09
N TRP A 262 -1.41 -16.06 7.83
CA TRP A 262 -1.33 -16.90 9.02
C TRP A 262 -0.52 -16.23 10.13
N GLN A 263 -1.02 -16.39 11.36
CA GLN A 263 -0.43 -15.83 12.55
C GLN A 263 0.64 -16.75 13.15
N LYS A 264 1.69 -16.13 13.67
CA LYS A 264 2.83 -16.76 14.32
C LYS A 264 2.66 -16.78 15.84
N GLY A 265 3.19 -17.82 16.47
CA GLY A 265 3.18 -17.92 17.94
C GLY A 265 1.78 -18.19 18.52
N ARG A 266 1.61 -17.86 19.80
CA ARG A 266 0.34 -18.03 20.53
C ARG A 266 -0.65 -16.95 20.12
N LEU A 267 -1.88 -17.36 19.83
CA LEU A 267 -2.94 -16.45 19.41
C LEU A 267 -3.54 -15.72 20.60
N ASP A 268 -4.04 -14.51 20.34
CA ASP A 268 -4.90 -13.80 21.26
C ASP A 268 -6.34 -14.32 21.21
N THR A 269 -7.11 -14.05 22.26
CA THR A 269 -8.49 -14.54 22.36
C THR A 269 -9.33 -14.02 21.20
N GLY A 270 -9.89 -14.93 20.40
CA GLY A 270 -10.70 -14.59 19.23
C GLY A 270 -9.91 -14.35 17.94
N GLU A 271 -8.57 -14.40 17.99
CA GLU A 271 -7.72 -14.35 16.81
C GLU A 271 -7.72 -15.70 16.08
N ALA A 272 -7.91 -15.71 14.76
CA ALA A 272 -7.82 -16.94 13.98
C ALA A 272 -6.37 -17.18 13.52
N ARG A 273 -5.94 -18.44 13.52
CA ARG A 273 -4.59 -18.78 13.05
C ARG A 273 -4.37 -18.45 11.58
N ARG A 274 -5.42 -18.60 10.76
CA ARG A 274 -5.35 -18.53 9.30
C ARG A 274 -6.56 -17.78 8.78
N HIS A 275 -6.30 -16.86 7.87
CA HIS A 275 -7.30 -16.08 7.18
C HIS A 275 -7.07 -16.18 5.68
N SER A 276 -8.15 -16.12 4.91
CA SER A 276 -8.07 -15.99 3.47
C SER A 276 -9.22 -15.16 2.97
N ALA A 277 -8.99 -14.37 1.95
CA ALA A 277 -10.03 -13.62 1.28
C ALA A 277 -9.69 -13.49 -0.21
N SER A 278 -10.72 -13.34 -1.03
CA SER A 278 -10.58 -13.09 -2.47
C SER A 278 -11.62 -12.11 -2.96
N SER A 279 -11.26 -11.31 -3.96
CA SER A 279 -12.15 -10.33 -4.57
C SER A 279 -12.05 -10.36 -6.08
N ALA A 280 -13.11 -9.88 -6.73
CA ALA A 280 -13.15 -9.66 -8.16
C ALA A 280 -13.90 -8.39 -8.48
N GLY A 281 -13.59 -7.79 -9.63
CA GLY A 281 -14.25 -6.57 -10.03
C GLY A 281 -13.82 -6.09 -11.40
N GLY A 282 -14.28 -4.90 -11.75
CA GLY A 282 -13.92 -4.26 -12.99
C GLY A 282 -14.37 -2.81 -12.99
N GLY A 283 -13.82 -2.05 -13.91
CA GLY A 283 -14.10 -0.64 -13.99
C GLY A 283 -13.84 -0.06 -15.36
N VAL A 284 -14.28 1.20 -15.49
CA VAL A 284 -14.11 2.02 -16.67
C VAL A 284 -13.43 3.31 -16.25
N SER A 285 -12.49 3.76 -17.07
CA SER A 285 -11.76 5.01 -16.86
C SER A 285 -11.86 5.90 -18.09
N PHE A 286 -12.03 7.19 -17.86
CA PHE A 286 -12.06 8.21 -18.88
C PHE A 286 -10.99 9.25 -18.59
N ARG A 287 -10.27 9.69 -19.61
CA ARG A 287 -9.29 10.78 -19.51
C ARG A 287 -9.55 11.80 -20.60
N ILE A 288 -9.67 13.07 -20.24
CA ILE A 288 -9.84 14.17 -21.18
C ILE A 288 -8.63 15.09 -21.06
N GLY A 289 -7.78 15.09 -22.09
CA GLY A 289 -6.51 15.79 -22.10
C GLY A 289 -5.62 15.40 -20.90
N PRO A 290 -4.75 16.31 -20.43
CA PRO A 290 -3.96 16.08 -19.23
C PRO A 290 -4.73 16.39 -17.94
N ARG A 291 -5.88 17.06 -18.03
CA ARG A 291 -6.56 17.74 -16.90
C ARG A 291 -7.52 16.86 -16.14
N LEU A 292 -8.37 16.09 -16.83
CA LEU A 292 -9.44 15.34 -16.18
C LEU A 292 -9.22 13.84 -16.33
N THR A 293 -9.24 13.12 -15.21
CA THR A 293 -9.32 11.66 -15.18
C THR A 293 -10.47 11.25 -14.27
N ALA A 294 -11.37 10.41 -14.78
CA ALA A 294 -12.45 9.79 -14.03
C ALA A 294 -12.32 8.27 -14.06
N LEU A 295 -12.68 7.61 -12.97
CA LEU A 295 -12.70 6.16 -12.82
C LEU A 295 -13.96 5.77 -12.07
N ALA A 296 -14.65 4.77 -12.60
CA ALA A 296 -15.70 4.06 -11.90
C ALA A 296 -15.35 2.58 -11.86
N GLU A 297 -15.34 1.99 -10.67
CA GLU A 297 -15.01 0.58 -10.46
C GLU A 297 -16.05 -0.06 -9.52
N GLY A 298 -16.49 -1.27 -9.87
CA GLY A 298 -17.27 -2.13 -8.99
C GLY A 298 -16.45 -3.34 -8.57
N ALA A 299 -16.46 -3.67 -7.28
CA ALA A 299 -15.75 -4.80 -6.71
C ALA A 299 -16.67 -5.62 -5.80
N ARG A 300 -16.44 -6.93 -5.73
CA ARG A 300 -17.19 -7.85 -4.86
C ARG A 300 -16.24 -8.85 -4.20
N GLY A 301 -16.47 -9.08 -2.91
CA GLY A 301 -15.83 -10.17 -2.18
C GLY A 301 -16.35 -11.53 -2.64
N LEU A 302 -15.44 -12.42 -3.03
CA LEU A 302 -15.74 -13.80 -3.44
C LEU A 302 -15.68 -14.76 -2.24
N SER A 303 -14.68 -14.58 -1.37
CA SER A 303 -14.55 -15.30 -0.09
C SER A 303 -13.86 -14.39 0.93
N GLY A 304 -14.13 -14.59 2.22
CA GLY A 304 -13.51 -13.79 3.28
C GLY A 304 -14.34 -13.74 4.56
N PRO A 305 -13.81 -13.09 5.61
CA PRO A 305 -14.44 -13.03 6.92
C PRO A 305 -15.65 -12.08 6.98
N THR A 306 -15.79 -11.15 6.04
CA THR A 306 -16.92 -10.21 5.98
C THR A 306 -17.94 -10.61 4.91
N ASP A 307 -19.18 -10.13 5.06
CA ASP A 307 -20.25 -10.33 4.08
C ASP A 307 -19.82 -9.97 2.66
N ARG A 308 -20.30 -10.76 1.69
CA ARG A 308 -20.04 -10.62 0.25
C ARG A 308 -20.80 -9.43 -0.36
N LYS A 309 -20.46 -8.23 0.08
CA LYS A 309 -21.05 -6.97 -0.36
C LYS A 309 -20.36 -6.45 -1.63
N TRP A 310 -21.14 -5.73 -2.43
CA TRP A 310 -20.61 -4.94 -3.53
C TRP A 310 -20.05 -3.63 -2.99
N ARG A 311 -18.91 -3.22 -3.55
CA ARG A 311 -18.28 -1.93 -3.31
C ARG A 311 -18.16 -1.19 -4.62
N ALA A 312 -18.61 0.06 -4.64
CA ALA A 312 -18.40 0.97 -5.75
C ALA A 312 -17.30 1.97 -5.37
N ASN A 313 -16.29 2.11 -6.22
CA ASN A 313 -15.23 3.10 -6.07
C ASN A 313 -15.34 4.09 -7.24
N LEU A 314 -15.58 5.36 -6.91
CA LEU A 314 -15.63 6.46 -7.88
C LEU A 314 -14.49 7.43 -7.56
N SER A 315 -13.67 7.77 -8.55
CA SER A 315 -12.64 8.77 -8.39
C SER A 315 -12.62 9.73 -9.57
N ILE A 316 -12.58 11.02 -9.27
CA ILE A 316 -12.38 12.09 -10.26
C ILE A 316 -11.15 12.87 -9.80
N SER A 317 -10.19 13.02 -10.71
CA SER A 317 -8.97 13.80 -10.50
C SER A 317 -8.92 14.91 -11.53
N LEU A 318 -8.72 16.13 -11.03
CA LEU A 318 -8.46 17.31 -11.83
C LEU A 318 -7.02 17.77 -11.56
N SER A 319 -6.22 17.90 -12.61
CA SER A 319 -4.94 18.62 -12.56
C SER A 319 -5.13 20.01 -13.15
N LEU A 320 -4.65 21.00 -12.41
CA LEU A 320 -4.61 22.41 -12.80
C LEU A 320 -3.23 22.74 -13.35
#